data_AF-A0A212RWG6-F1
#
_entry.id   AF-A0A212RWG6-F1
#
_cell.length_a   1.000
_cell.length_b   1.000
_cell.length_c   1.000
_cell.angle_alpha   90.00
_cell.angle_beta   90.00
_cell.angle_gamma   90.00
#
_symmetry.space_group_name_H-M   'P 1'
#
loop_
_entity.id
_entity.type
_entity.pdbx_description
1 polymer ?
#
loop_
_entity_poly.entity_id
_entity_poly.type
_entity_poly.pdbx_seq_one_letter_code
_entity_poly.pdbx_strand_id
1 'polypeptide(L)'
;MMTPYDSQDHMELSGAEDERRAALAYVTEAFAEAILAGIESESFAHAALFAALQELVETYGEEAVAAFAGRLPDRIVAGEFTTAMKH
;
A
#
# COMPACT_ATOMS: atom_id res chain seq x y z
N MET A 1 -27.89 26.25 3.03
CA MET A 1 -26.70 26.88 2.43
C MET A 1 -25.59 25.85 2.45
N MET A 2 -25.12 25.39 1.30
CA MET A 2 -23.92 24.55 1.19
C MET A 2 -22.76 25.50 0.91
N THR A 3 -21.81 25.60 1.83
CA THR A 3 -20.63 26.45 1.65
C THR A 3 -19.75 25.86 0.55
N PRO A 4 -19.25 26.65 -0.41
CA PRO A 4 -18.43 26.15 -1.53
C PRO A 4 -17.06 25.57 -1.12
N TYR A 5 -16.72 25.55 0.18
CA TYR A 5 -15.46 25.04 0.71
C TYR A 5 -15.47 23.52 1.00
N ASP A 6 -16.65 22.92 1.16
CA ASP A 6 -16.82 21.48 1.46
C ASP A 6 -16.66 20.60 0.21
N SER A 7 -16.88 21.18 -0.98
CA SER A 7 -16.76 20.48 -2.27
C SER A 7 -15.32 20.27 -2.75
N GLN A 8 -14.34 21.03 -2.23
CA GLN A 8 -12.94 20.91 -2.66
C GLN A 8 -12.21 19.78 -1.93
N ASP A 9 -12.44 19.63 -0.62
CA ASP A 9 -11.81 18.60 0.22
C ASP A 9 -12.24 17.18 -0.19
N HIS A 10 -13.53 17.00 -0.52
CA HIS A 10 -14.07 15.72 -0.93
C HIS A 10 -13.57 15.25 -2.33
N MET A 11 -13.14 16.19 -3.18
CA MET A 11 -12.58 15.89 -4.50
C MET A 11 -11.10 15.51 -4.41
N GLU A 12 -10.31 16.21 -3.57
CA GLU A 12 -8.90 15.88 -3.32
C GLU A 12 -8.72 14.53 -2.62
N LEU A 13 -9.59 14.20 -1.66
CA LEU A 13 -9.61 12.88 -1.02
C LEU A 13 -9.94 11.76 -2.03
N SER A 14 -10.88 12.00 -2.96
CA SER A 14 -11.18 10.99 -3.99
C SER A 14 -10.01 10.79 -4.95
N GLY A 15 -9.29 11.86 -5.31
CA GLY A 15 -8.12 11.78 -6.19
C GLY A 15 -6.96 10.98 -5.57
N ALA A 16 -6.69 11.17 -4.28
CA ALA A 16 -5.64 10.41 -3.57
C ALA A 16 -6.01 8.93 -3.40
N GLU A 17 -7.29 8.63 -3.11
CA GLU A 17 -7.77 7.24 -3.03
C GLU A 17 -7.77 6.55 -4.40
N ASP A 18 -8.12 7.27 -5.48
CA ASP A 18 -8.01 6.79 -6.87
C ASP A 18 -6.55 6.52 -7.26
N GLU A 19 -5.62 7.41 -6.92
CA GLU A 19 -4.19 7.22 -7.18
C GLU A 19 -3.65 5.99 -6.45
N ARG A 20 -3.97 5.86 -5.16
CA ARG A 20 -3.58 4.70 -4.35
C ARG A 20 -4.13 3.39 -4.92
N ARG A 21 -5.38 3.41 -5.39
CA ARG A 21 -6.01 2.25 -6.01
C ARG A 21 -5.37 1.88 -7.35
N ALA A 22 -5.01 2.87 -8.16
CA ALA A 22 -4.28 2.67 -9.41
C ALA A 22 -2.88 2.08 -9.15
N ALA A 23 -2.14 2.62 -8.19
CA ALA A 23 -0.83 2.09 -7.78
C ALA A 23 -0.93 0.62 -7.34
N LEU A 24 -1.96 0.26 -6.57
CA LEU A 24 -2.19 -1.13 -6.17
C LEU A 24 -2.49 -2.04 -7.37
N ALA A 25 -3.21 -1.55 -8.37
CA ALA A 25 -3.45 -2.31 -9.61
C ALA A 25 -2.13 -2.60 -10.35
N TYR A 26 -1.26 -1.60 -10.51
CA TYR A 26 0.07 -1.78 -11.10
C TYR A 26 0.93 -2.79 -10.33
N VAL A 27 0.92 -2.73 -8.99
CA VAL A 27 1.63 -3.71 -8.17
C VAL A 27 1.06 -5.11 -8.37
N THR A 28 -0.27 -5.26 -8.43
CA THR A 28 -0.93 -6.56 -8.65
C THR A 28 -0.56 -7.14 -10.01
N GLU A 29 -0.51 -6.32 -11.06
CA GLU A 29 -0.06 -6.72 -12.39
C GLU A 29 1.41 -7.16 -12.37
N ALA A 30 2.30 -6.42 -11.72
CA ALA A 30 3.71 -6.80 -11.57
C ALA A 30 3.88 -8.15 -10.85
N PHE A 31 3.04 -8.45 -9.85
CA PHE A 31 3.01 -9.76 -9.19
C PHE A 31 2.60 -10.87 -10.18
N ALA A 32 1.58 -10.64 -11.01
CA ALA A 32 1.16 -11.60 -12.01
C ALA A 32 2.27 -11.87 -13.04
N GLU A 33 2.96 -10.82 -13.50
CA GLU A 33 4.10 -10.93 -14.42
C GLU A 33 5.28 -11.69 -13.81
N ALA A 34 5.60 -11.43 -12.53
CA ALA A 34 6.66 -12.14 -11.83
C ALA A 34 6.38 -13.66 -11.77
N ILE A 35 5.14 -14.04 -11.50
CA ILE A 35 4.72 -15.46 -11.49
C ILE A 35 4.85 -16.07 -12.89
N LEU A 36 4.45 -15.35 -13.94
CA LEU A 36 4.61 -15.81 -15.32
C LEU A 36 6.08 -15.96 -15.73
N ALA A 37 6.97 -15.14 -15.18
CA ALA A 37 8.42 -15.24 -15.35
C ALA A 37 9.05 -16.40 -14.56
N GLY A 38 8.27 -17.12 -13.74
CA GLY A 38 8.73 -18.23 -12.91
C GLY A 38 9.35 -17.79 -11.58
N ILE A 39 9.09 -16.57 -11.13
CA ILE A 39 9.53 -16.08 -9.81
C ILE A 39 8.52 -16.55 -8.76
N GLU A 40 9.04 -17.16 -7.69
CA GLU A 40 8.23 -17.56 -6.54
C GLU A 40 7.54 -16.35 -5.89
N SER A 41 6.23 -16.45 -5.65
CA SER A 41 5.42 -15.33 -5.15
C SER A 41 5.91 -14.80 -3.79
N GLU A 42 6.39 -15.68 -2.91
CA GLU A 42 6.98 -15.29 -1.63
C GLU A 42 8.26 -14.46 -1.82
N SER A 43 9.12 -14.87 -2.76
CA SER A 43 10.36 -14.15 -3.03
C SER A 43 10.07 -12.78 -3.63
N PHE A 44 9.12 -12.69 -4.55
CA PHE A 44 8.71 -11.41 -5.13
C PHE A 44 8.07 -10.49 -4.08
N ALA A 45 7.24 -11.04 -3.19
CA ALA A 45 6.63 -10.26 -2.10
C ALA A 45 7.69 -9.65 -1.16
N HIS A 46 8.70 -10.41 -0.78
CA HIS A 46 9.81 -9.88 0.02
C HIS A 46 10.58 -8.77 -0.71
N ALA A 47 10.86 -8.94 -2.00
CA ALA A 47 11.52 -7.93 -2.82
C ALA A 47 10.68 -6.65 -2.95
N ALA A 48 9.38 -6.79 -3.20
CA ALA A 48 8.44 -5.67 -3.29
C ALA A 48 8.32 -4.92 -1.96
N LEU A 49 8.26 -5.64 -0.84
CA LEU A 49 8.25 -5.02 0.50
C LEU A 49 9.54 -4.23 0.76
N PHE A 50 10.70 -4.80 0.40
CA PHE A 50 11.98 -4.12 0.55
C PHE A 50 12.06 -2.85 -0.33
N ALA A 51 11.61 -2.92 -1.58
CA ALA A 51 11.53 -1.77 -2.47
C ALA A 51 10.59 -0.69 -1.91
N ALA A 52 9.40 -1.08 -1.43
CA ALA A 52 8.45 -0.16 -0.84
C ALA A 52 9.02 0.54 0.42
N LEU A 53 9.69 -0.19 1.30
CA LEU A 53 10.30 0.40 2.49
C LEU A 53 11.43 1.37 2.13
N GLN A 54 12.26 1.07 1.13
CA GLN A 54 13.30 2.00 0.66
C GLN A 54 12.72 3.31 0.15
N GLU A 55 11.68 3.25 -0.69
CA GLU A 55 10.99 4.45 -1.21
C GLU A 55 10.41 5.31 -0.08
N LEU A 56 9.79 4.66 0.91
CA LEU A 56 9.27 5.36 2.09
C LEU A 56 10.38 6.00 2.91
N VAL A 57 11.55 5.33 3.05
CA VAL A 57 12.70 5.88 3.78
C VAL A 57 13.30 7.06 3.03
N GLU A 58 13.39 6.99 1.70
CA GLU A 58 13.86 8.10 0.87
C GLU A 58 12.95 9.33 0.97
N THR A 59 11.64 9.11 0.99
CA THR A 59 10.64 10.19 1.03
C THR A 59 10.49 10.80 2.44
N TYR A 60 10.44 9.97 3.48
CA TYR A 60 10.03 10.40 4.84
C TYR A 60 11.14 10.27 5.90
N GLY A 61 12.25 9.60 5.59
CA GLY A 61 13.35 9.32 6.52
C GLY A 61 13.17 8.05 7.35
N GLU A 62 14.29 7.52 7.84
CA GLU A 62 14.36 6.23 8.55
C GLU A 62 13.51 6.20 9.82
N GLU A 63 13.51 7.26 10.63
CA GLU A 63 12.75 7.30 11.90
C GLU A 63 11.23 7.25 11.67
N ALA A 64 10.74 7.97 10.66
CA ALA A 64 9.32 7.98 10.32
C ALA A 64 8.86 6.60 9.83
N VAL A 65 9.67 5.95 9.00
CA VAL A 65 9.38 4.59 8.51
C VAL A 65 9.50 3.55 9.62
N ALA A 66 10.46 3.68 10.54
CA ALA A 66 10.56 2.80 11.70
C ALA A 66 9.31 2.89 12.59
N ALA A 67 8.80 4.10 12.83
CA ALA A 67 7.55 4.31 13.58
C ALA A 67 6.31 3.77 12.83
N PHE A 68 6.30 3.84 11.50
CA PHE A 68 5.29 3.20 10.67
C PHE A 68 5.36 1.67 10.76
N ALA A 69 6.54 1.10 10.57
CA ALA A 69 6.80 -0.34 10.60
C ALA A 69 6.48 -0.95 11.98
N GLY A 70 6.76 -0.22 13.07
CA GLY A 70 6.44 -0.64 14.43
C GLY A 70 4.95 -0.89 14.68
N ARG A 71 4.05 -0.30 13.86
CA ARG A 71 2.60 -0.52 13.94
C ARG A 71 2.11 -1.69 13.08
N LEU A 72 2.95 -2.20 12.16
CA LEU A 72 2.54 -3.28 11.26
C LEU A 72 2.17 -4.58 11.99
N PRO A 73 2.92 -5.05 13.02
CA PRO A 73 2.57 -6.28 13.73
C PRO A 73 1.16 -6.25 14.32
N ASP A 74 0.78 -5.14 14.97
CA ASP A 74 -0.55 -4.99 15.56
C ASP A 74 -1.64 -5.05 14.50
N ARG A 75 -1.43 -4.39 13.35
CA ARG A 75 -2.38 -4.38 12.22
C ARG A 75 -2.49 -5.76 11.53
N ILE A 76 -1.39 -6.49 11.42
CA ILE A 76 -1.37 -7.87 10.90
C ILE A 76 -2.17 -8.79 11.81
N VAL A 77 -1.95 -8.73 13.12
CA VAL A 77 -2.69 -9.53 14.11
C VAL A 77 -4.17 -9.12 14.16
N ALA A 78 -4.48 -7.84 13.98
CA ALA A 78 -5.84 -7.33 13.85
C ALA A 78 -6.56 -7.81 12.57
N GLY A 79 -5.84 -8.45 11.64
CA GLY A 79 -6.41 -9.02 10.43
C GLY A 79 -6.62 -8.01 9.30
N GLU A 80 -6.08 -6.80 9.39
CA GLU A 80 -6.28 -5.74 8.37
C GLU A 80 -5.78 -6.13 6.97
N PHE A 81 -4.84 -7.07 6.89
CA PHE A 81 -4.27 -7.56 5.64
C PHE A 81 -4.81 -8.94 5.23
N THR A 82 -5.72 -9.52 6.01
CA THR A 82 -6.33 -10.81 5.69
C THR A 82 -7.56 -10.57 4.80
N THR A 83 -7.40 -10.76 3.50
CA THR A 83 -8.50 -10.68 2.51
C THR A 83 -9.25 -12.01 2.34
N ALA A 84 -8.72 -13.11 2.88
CA ALA A 84 -9.43 -14.37 2.91
C ALA A 84 -10.44 -14.37 4.07
N MET A 85 -11.73 -14.31 3.73
CA MET A 85 -12.77 -14.85 4.60
C MET A 85 -12.34 -16.29 4.93
N LYS A 86 -11.94 -16.55 6.19
CA LYS A 86 -11.68 -17.91 6.67
C LYS A 86 -12.94 -18.73 6.40
N HIS A 87 -12.89 -19.60 5.39
CA HIS A 87 -13.87 -20.66 5.18
C HIS A 87 -13.68 -21.76 6.22
#